data_AF-A0A673WIA9-F1
#
_entry.id   AF-A0A673WIA9-F1
#
_cell.length_a   1.000
_cell.length_b   1.000
_cell.length_c   1.000
_cell.angle_alpha   90.00
_cell.angle_beta   90.00
_cell.angle_gamma   90.00
#
_symmetry.space_group_name_H-M   'P 1'
#
loop_
_entity.id
_entity.type
_entity.pdbx_description
1 polymer ?
#
loop_
_entity_poly.entity_id
_entity_poly.type
_entity_poly.pdbx_seq_one_letter_code
_entity_poly.pdbx_strand_id
1 'polypeptide(L)'
;ESVSDQSTEELRERLQEVTEEAELLRCELEVTSRHLEGKHEALKILQGQSILDRATSHTKILLQKSEERTKALEKEVNGLQWEITYNQMHFKNFEQSWEQKYVRVCSEKKALSDSLGDRVREVQELRTENTAVSQQCLELLAMLNVREQRAFQGTKPSCTQGREEDQGTVLELAVLGACQCPNVREACPCARSAAASRKQVLQLRQELEGHGRRMEEALLMADAFRIAFEQQLRRRSDHFLLLAETDRNKSRPLRPEGKDRTASLSVAQRLRGLLPSNTEITDDPTETLHKLLDLLSDKEEALAHQRKVSFMLARNTEELERRLKTDYMLQTQVTSPPHCSSETDTCKSNHAAQVKHCRCASDWSWNNSGPE
;
A
#
# COMPACT_ATOMS: atom_id res chain seq x y z
N GLU A 1 109.04 16.39 89.84
CA GLU A 1 108.64 15.70 88.58
C GLU A 1 107.14 15.34 88.61
N SER A 2 106.21 16.28 88.83
CA SER A 2 104.76 15.94 88.79
C SER A 2 103.87 16.92 88.01
N VAL A 3 104.44 18.00 87.46
CA VAL A 3 103.68 19.05 86.74
C VAL A 3 103.79 18.90 85.21
N SER A 4 104.89 18.32 84.72
CA SER A 4 105.05 18.00 83.29
C SER A 4 104.14 16.84 82.87
N ASP A 5 103.99 15.84 83.74
CA ASP A 5 103.19 14.64 83.45
C ASP A 5 101.69 14.94 83.33
N GLN A 6 101.18 15.91 84.10
CA GLN A 6 99.77 16.35 84.02
C GLN A 6 99.44 17.00 82.68
N SER A 7 100.32 17.88 82.16
CA SER A 7 100.12 18.52 80.85
C SER A 7 100.24 17.55 79.67
N THR A 8 101.06 16.51 79.81
CA THR A 8 101.20 15.46 78.79
C THR A 8 100.04 14.48 78.81
N GLU A 9 99.44 14.23 79.99
CA GLU A 9 98.28 13.36 80.13
C GLU A 9 97.01 14.04 79.59
N GLU A 10 96.79 15.32 79.86
CA GLU A 10 95.69 16.10 79.26
C GLU A 10 95.78 16.17 77.73
N LEU A 11 96.99 16.26 77.16
CA LEU A 11 97.21 16.19 75.71
C LEU A 11 96.94 14.80 75.14
N ARG A 12 97.21 13.73 75.91
CA ARG A 12 96.88 12.35 75.52
C ARG A 12 95.38 12.10 75.56
N GLU A 13 94.69 12.56 76.59
CA GLU A 13 93.23 12.48 76.71
C GLU A 13 92.56 13.23 75.55
N ARG A 14 92.97 14.47 75.27
CA ARG A 14 92.43 15.23 74.11
C ARG A 14 92.72 14.56 72.77
N LEU A 15 93.90 13.96 72.61
CA LEU A 15 94.25 13.23 71.39
C LEU A 15 93.40 11.96 71.26
N GLN A 16 93.12 11.28 72.37
CA GLN A 16 92.24 10.13 72.41
C GLN A 16 90.79 10.52 72.10
N GLU A 17 90.25 11.59 72.71
CA GLU A 17 88.92 12.14 72.43
C GLU A 17 88.77 12.49 70.94
N VAL A 18 89.73 13.23 70.37
CA VAL A 18 89.73 13.57 68.93
C VAL A 18 89.80 12.32 68.05
N THR A 19 90.50 11.27 68.49
CA THR A 19 90.58 10.00 67.75
C THR A 19 89.26 9.24 67.81
N GLU A 20 88.62 9.17 68.98
CA GLU A 20 87.30 8.54 69.17
C GLU A 20 86.22 9.30 68.39
N GLU A 21 86.23 10.63 68.41
CA GLU A 21 85.35 11.47 67.58
C GLU A 21 85.59 11.23 66.08
N ALA A 22 86.85 11.13 65.65
CA ALA A 22 87.17 10.83 64.26
C ALA A 22 86.67 9.43 63.83
N GLU A 23 86.73 8.44 64.71
CA GLU A 23 86.18 7.10 64.45
C GLU A 23 84.64 7.09 64.40
N LEU A 24 83.98 7.81 65.31
CA LEU A 24 82.53 7.99 65.30
C LEU A 24 82.07 8.66 64.00
N LEU A 25 82.71 9.77 63.59
CA LEU A 25 82.40 10.47 62.35
C LEU A 25 82.65 9.58 61.12
N ARG A 26 83.69 8.74 61.14
CA ARG A 26 83.91 7.75 60.07
C ARG A 26 82.78 6.72 59.98
N CYS A 27 82.32 6.20 61.12
CA CYS A 27 81.19 5.27 61.17
C CYS A 27 79.89 5.93 60.66
N GLU A 28 79.61 7.16 61.08
CA GLU A 28 78.44 7.93 60.61
C GLU A 28 78.52 8.21 59.11
N LEU A 29 79.70 8.58 58.59
CA LEU A 29 79.93 8.76 57.16
C LEU A 29 79.68 7.47 56.38
N GLU A 30 80.10 6.32 56.90
CA GLU A 30 79.90 5.03 56.26
C GLU A 30 78.41 4.62 56.25
N VAL A 31 77.69 4.83 57.36
CA VAL A 31 76.24 4.59 57.45
C VAL A 31 75.47 5.49 56.49
N THR A 32 75.82 6.79 56.44
CA THR A 32 75.17 7.74 55.53
C THR A 32 75.49 7.44 54.07
N SER A 33 76.72 7.01 53.75
CA SER A 33 77.08 6.54 52.40
C SER A 33 76.25 5.35 51.96
N ARG A 34 76.14 4.30 52.80
CA ARG A 34 75.27 3.13 52.52
C ARG A 34 73.80 3.52 52.35
N HIS A 35 73.31 4.44 53.16
CA HIS A 35 71.93 4.93 53.04
C HIS A 35 71.69 5.69 51.73
N LEU A 36 72.66 6.49 51.30
CA LEU A 36 72.60 7.19 50.02
C LEU A 36 72.64 6.21 48.83
N GLU A 37 73.48 5.18 48.90
CA GLU A 37 73.53 4.10 47.91
C GLU A 37 72.17 3.38 47.81
N GLY A 38 71.57 2.99 48.94
CA GLY A 38 70.25 2.36 48.96
C GLY A 38 69.14 3.26 48.39
N LYS A 39 69.15 4.57 48.70
CA LYS A 39 68.24 5.54 48.09
C LYS A 39 68.46 5.66 46.58
N HIS A 40 69.71 5.63 46.12
CA HIS A 40 70.04 5.73 44.71
C HIS A 40 69.56 4.50 43.93
N GLU A 41 69.69 3.30 44.49
CA GLU A 41 69.15 2.06 43.91
C GLU A 41 67.62 2.06 43.87
N ALA A 42 66.96 2.48 44.95
CA ALA A 42 65.50 2.62 44.97
C ALA A 42 65.00 3.60 43.90
N LEU A 43 65.70 4.73 43.73
CA LEU A 43 65.39 5.70 42.67
C LEU A 43 65.56 5.11 41.27
N LYS A 44 66.62 4.32 41.01
CA LYS A 44 66.80 3.63 39.72
C LYS A 44 65.65 2.68 39.41
N ILE A 45 65.17 1.94 40.41
CA ILE A 45 64.03 1.01 40.24
C ILE A 45 62.75 1.80 39.90
N LEU A 46 62.43 2.85 40.67
CA LEU A 46 61.25 3.67 40.44
C LEU A 46 61.29 4.38 39.09
N GLN A 47 62.47 4.87 38.68
CA GLN A 47 62.65 5.48 37.37
C GLN A 47 62.45 4.44 36.26
N GLY A 48 63.00 3.23 36.41
CA GLY A 48 62.79 2.11 35.48
C GLY A 48 61.30 1.76 35.32
N GLN A 49 60.57 1.67 36.44
CA GLN A 49 59.12 1.46 36.44
C GLN A 49 58.39 2.58 35.69
N SER A 50 58.71 3.85 35.97
CA SER A 50 58.05 4.99 35.30
C SER A 50 58.29 5.01 33.78
N ILE A 51 59.47 4.61 33.32
CA ILE A 51 59.81 4.53 31.89
C ILE A 51 59.04 3.39 31.23
N LEU A 52 59.00 2.21 31.89
CA LEU A 52 58.24 1.06 31.41
C LEU A 52 56.74 1.35 31.36
N ASP A 53 56.18 1.98 32.39
CA ASP A 53 54.78 2.39 32.43
C ASP A 53 54.48 3.38 31.29
N ARG A 54 55.35 4.37 31.08
CA ARG A 54 55.19 5.32 29.97
C ARG A 54 55.28 4.63 28.60
N ALA A 55 56.18 3.67 28.44
CA ALA A 55 56.35 2.92 27.19
C ALA A 55 55.18 1.97 26.90
N THR A 56 54.56 1.39 27.94
CA THR A 56 53.54 0.34 27.79
C THR A 56 52.11 0.85 27.94
N SER A 57 51.90 2.02 28.53
CA SER A 57 50.57 2.61 28.77
C SER A 57 49.72 2.71 27.51
N HIS A 58 50.30 3.21 26.41
CA HIS A 58 49.60 3.33 25.13
C HIS A 58 49.14 1.96 24.61
N THR A 59 50.00 0.95 24.67
CA THR A 59 49.67 -0.43 24.25
C THR A 59 48.56 -1.02 25.12
N LYS A 60 48.61 -0.81 26.45
CA LYS A 60 47.57 -1.28 27.37
C LYS A 60 46.20 -0.68 27.03
N ILE A 61 46.14 0.63 26.77
CA ILE A 61 44.90 1.33 26.39
C ILE A 61 44.38 0.81 25.04
N LEU A 62 45.27 0.61 24.06
CA LEU A 62 44.87 0.08 22.75
C LEU A 62 44.31 -1.35 22.85
N LEU A 63 44.94 -2.22 23.64
CA LEU A 63 44.44 -3.57 23.89
C LEU A 63 43.06 -3.54 24.53
N GLN A 64 42.87 -2.73 25.58
CA GLN A 64 41.57 -2.58 26.23
C GLN A 64 40.49 -2.09 25.23
N LYS A 65 40.80 -1.06 24.44
CA LYS A 65 39.88 -0.55 23.40
C LYS A 65 39.56 -1.61 22.35
N SER A 66 40.54 -2.45 22.00
CA SER A 66 40.32 -3.55 21.06
C SER A 66 39.39 -4.60 21.66
N GLU A 67 39.60 -5.00 22.91
CA GLU A 67 38.74 -5.96 23.62
C GLU A 67 37.30 -5.46 23.76
N GLU A 68 37.12 -4.18 24.09
CA GLU A 68 35.80 -3.55 24.17
C GLU A 68 35.08 -3.55 22.80
N ARG A 69 35.80 -3.26 21.71
CA ARG A 69 35.25 -3.36 20.35
C ARG A 69 34.88 -4.78 19.98
N THR A 70 35.74 -5.77 20.28
CA THR A 70 35.44 -7.18 20.02
C THR A 70 34.18 -7.62 20.76
N LYS A 71 34.02 -7.23 22.04
CA LYS A 71 32.81 -7.52 22.82
C LYS A 71 31.56 -6.83 22.26
N ALA A 72 31.69 -5.62 21.73
CA ALA A 72 30.59 -4.92 21.08
C ALA A 72 30.15 -5.64 19.80
N LEU A 73 31.11 -5.99 18.93
CA LEU A 73 30.84 -6.76 17.71
C LEU A 73 30.23 -8.13 18.00
N GLU A 74 30.70 -8.82 19.04
CA GLU A 74 30.13 -10.11 19.44
C GLU A 74 28.64 -9.98 19.83
N LYS A 75 28.26 -8.91 20.53
CA LYS A 75 26.85 -8.64 20.85
C LYS A 75 26.01 -8.35 19.61
N GLU A 76 26.55 -7.59 18.66
CA GLU A 76 25.87 -7.32 17.39
C GLU A 76 25.68 -8.60 16.57
N VAL A 77 26.73 -9.42 16.44
CA VAL A 77 26.65 -10.73 15.77
C VAL A 77 25.61 -11.63 16.43
N ASN A 78 25.60 -11.71 17.76
CA ASN A 78 24.60 -12.50 18.49
C ASN A 78 23.17 -11.97 18.30
N GLY A 79 22.99 -10.64 18.29
CA GLY A 79 21.71 -10.00 18.01
C GLY A 79 21.21 -10.30 16.60
N LEU A 80 22.07 -10.14 15.60
CA LEU A 80 21.77 -10.46 14.20
C LEU A 80 21.48 -11.96 14.01
N GLN A 81 22.22 -12.84 14.68
CA GLN A 81 21.97 -14.28 14.64
C GLN A 81 20.58 -14.64 15.19
N TRP A 82 20.18 -13.98 16.28
CA TRP A 82 18.83 -14.14 16.83
C TRP A 82 17.77 -13.62 15.87
N GLU A 83 17.96 -12.43 15.29
CA GLU A 83 17.03 -11.83 14.33
C GLU A 83 16.87 -12.70 13.08
N ILE A 84 17.95 -13.23 12.54
CA ILE A 84 17.93 -14.18 11.42
C ILE A 84 17.11 -15.43 11.78
N THR A 85 17.36 -16.01 12.95
CA THR A 85 16.65 -17.22 13.40
C THR A 85 15.17 -16.97 13.62
N TYR A 86 14.83 -15.84 14.24
CA TYR A 86 13.47 -15.38 14.45
C TYR A 86 12.74 -15.19 13.11
N ASN A 87 13.36 -14.45 12.18
CA ASN A 87 12.79 -14.20 10.86
C ASN A 87 12.59 -15.49 10.08
N GLN A 88 13.55 -16.43 10.11
CA GLN A 88 13.40 -17.75 9.48
C GLN A 88 12.21 -18.54 10.03
N MET A 89 12.03 -18.56 11.35
CA MET A 89 10.89 -19.23 11.98
C MET A 89 9.57 -18.54 11.61
N HIS A 90 9.56 -17.20 11.64
CA HIS A 90 8.42 -16.39 11.26
C HIS A 90 8.01 -16.67 9.81
N PHE A 91 8.94 -16.61 8.86
CA PHE A 91 8.65 -16.91 7.44
C PHE A 91 8.10 -18.32 7.24
N LYS A 92 8.69 -19.35 7.88
CA LYS A 92 8.17 -20.72 7.80
C LYS A 92 6.73 -20.83 8.30
N ASN A 93 6.38 -20.14 9.38
CA ASN A 93 5.01 -20.13 9.90
C ASN A 93 4.04 -19.45 8.93
N PHE A 94 4.47 -18.33 8.30
CA PHE A 94 3.67 -17.67 7.27
C PHE A 94 3.47 -18.55 6.04
N GLU A 95 4.54 -19.17 5.53
CA GLU A 95 4.49 -20.10 4.40
C GLU A 95 3.50 -21.24 4.67
N GLN A 96 3.59 -21.90 5.84
CA GLN A 96 2.67 -22.97 6.22
C GLN A 96 1.22 -22.50 6.31
N SER A 97 0.97 -21.31 6.89
CA SER A 97 -0.38 -20.75 6.98
C SER A 97 -0.96 -20.46 5.59
N TRP A 98 -0.15 -19.91 4.69
CA TRP A 98 -0.55 -19.63 3.32
C TRP A 98 -0.77 -20.89 2.49
N GLU A 99 0.07 -21.91 2.66
CA GLU A 99 -0.11 -23.22 2.04
C GLU A 99 -1.44 -23.85 2.45
N GLN A 100 -1.76 -23.85 3.76
CA GLN A 100 -3.04 -24.36 4.27
C GLN A 100 -4.24 -23.61 3.69
N LYS A 101 -4.17 -22.28 3.62
CA LYS A 101 -5.22 -21.45 3.00
C LYS A 101 -5.37 -21.75 1.52
N TYR A 102 -4.26 -21.88 0.79
CA TYR A 102 -4.25 -22.20 -0.63
C TYR A 102 -4.89 -23.57 -0.90
N VAL A 103 -4.50 -24.60 -0.13
CA VAL A 103 -5.08 -25.95 -0.23
C VAL A 103 -6.58 -25.92 0.04
N ARG A 104 -7.03 -25.19 1.07
CA ARG A 104 -8.46 -25.02 1.37
C ARG A 104 -9.21 -24.41 0.18
N VAL A 105 -8.75 -23.28 -0.33
CA VAL A 105 -9.38 -22.59 -1.48
C VAL A 105 -9.41 -23.49 -2.71
N CYS A 106 -8.34 -24.26 -2.97
CA CYS A 106 -8.32 -25.22 -4.07
C CYS A 106 -9.37 -26.33 -3.90
N SER A 107 -9.54 -26.83 -2.67
CA SER A 107 -10.56 -27.85 -2.36
C SER A 107 -11.98 -27.30 -2.53
N GLU A 108 -12.22 -26.06 -2.09
CA GLU A 108 -13.51 -25.38 -2.25
C GLU A 108 -13.81 -25.10 -3.73
N LYS A 109 -12.82 -24.61 -4.49
CA LYS A 109 -12.94 -24.42 -5.94
C LYS A 109 -13.32 -25.72 -6.64
N LYS A 110 -12.70 -26.84 -6.28
CA LYS A 110 -13.02 -28.15 -6.85
C LYS A 110 -14.46 -28.55 -6.52
N ALA A 111 -14.86 -28.45 -5.25
CA ALA A 111 -16.22 -28.77 -4.82
C ALA A 111 -17.28 -27.90 -5.52
N LEU A 112 -17.02 -26.60 -5.68
CA LEU A 112 -17.91 -25.70 -6.41
C LEU A 112 -17.96 -26.02 -7.91
N SER A 113 -16.84 -26.39 -8.52
CA SER A 113 -16.79 -26.81 -9.92
C SER A 113 -17.59 -28.09 -10.15
N ASP A 114 -17.46 -29.07 -9.25
CA ASP A 114 -18.21 -30.32 -9.32
C ASP A 114 -19.72 -30.06 -9.16
N SER A 115 -20.10 -29.24 -8.16
CA SER A 115 -21.49 -28.85 -7.92
C SER A 115 -22.10 -28.07 -9.10
N LEU A 116 -21.33 -27.18 -9.73
CA LEU A 116 -21.76 -26.47 -10.93
C LEU A 116 -22.00 -27.46 -12.08
N GLY A 117 -21.11 -28.44 -12.25
CA GLY A 117 -21.27 -29.52 -13.23
C GLY A 117 -22.57 -30.30 -13.02
N ASP A 118 -22.89 -30.64 -11.77
CA ASP A 118 -24.16 -31.30 -11.42
C ASP A 118 -25.37 -30.44 -11.79
N ARG A 119 -25.35 -29.14 -11.46
CA ARG A 119 -26.46 -28.23 -11.77
C ARG A 119 -26.63 -28.02 -13.27
N VAL A 120 -25.54 -27.98 -14.03
CA VAL A 120 -25.61 -27.91 -15.50
C VAL A 120 -26.26 -29.15 -16.09
N ARG A 121 -25.92 -30.36 -15.57
CA ARG A 121 -26.56 -31.61 -16.00
C ARG A 121 -28.06 -31.63 -15.69
N GLU A 122 -28.44 -31.28 -14.47
CA GLU A 122 -29.85 -31.21 -14.05
C GLU A 122 -30.65 -30.22 -14.92
N VAL A 123 -30.10 -29.03 -15.20
CA VAL A 123 -30.75 -28.05 -16.10
C VAL A 123 -30.90 -28.61 -17.51
N GLN A 124 -29.92 -29.37 -18.00
CA GLN A 124 -29.97 -29.96 -19.33
C GLN A 124 -31.02 -31.07 -19.41
N GLU A 125 -31.11 -31.94 -18.40
CA GLU A 125 -32.15 -32.96 -18.26
C GLU A 125 -33.54 -32.32 -18.22
N LEU A 126 -33.75 -31.34 -17.34
CA LEU A 126 -35.01 -30.60 -17.24
C LEU A 126 -35.39 -29.90 -18.56
N ARG A 127 -34.41 -29.38 -19.31
CA ARG A 127 -34.66 -28.82 -20.64
C ARG A 127 -35.15 -29.88 -21.62
N THR A 128 -34.50 -31.05 -21.65
CA THR A 128 -34.91 -32.15 -22.53
C THR A 128 -36.31 -32.66 -22.18
N GLU A 129 -36.60 -32.85 -20.89
CA GLU A 129 -37.93 -33.23 -20.41
C GLU A 129 -39.00 -32.20 -20.76
N ASN A 130 -38.71 -30.90 -20.55
CA ASN A 130 -39.64 -29.83 -20.91
C ASN A 130 -39.92 -29.82 -22.43
N THR A 131 -38.89 -30.01 -23.27
CA THR A 131 -39.10 -30.12 -24.72
C THR A 131 -39.93 -31.34 -25.09
N ALA A 132 -39.72 -32.49 -24.43
CA ALA A 132 -40.49 -33.72 -24.68
C ALA A 132 -41.96 -33.55 -24.26
N VAL A 133 -42.21 -33.00 -23.07
CA VAL A 133 -43.57 -32.70 -22.58
C VAL A 133 -44.26 -31.69 -23.50
N SER A 134 -43.55 -30.64 -23.91
CA SER A 134 -44.08 -29.64 -24.84
C SER A 134 -44.47 -30.26 -26.19
N GLN A 135 -43.67 -31.20 -26.71
CA GLN A 135 -43.99 -31.96 -27.92
C GLN A 135 -45.24 -32.83 -27.73
N GLN A 136 -45.31 -33.58 -26.62
CA GLN A 136 -46.50 -34.38 -26.29
C GLN A 136 -47.77 -33.52 -26.18
N CYS A 137 -47.68 -32.33 -25.58
CA CYS A 137 -48.80 -31.39 -25.52
C CYS A 137 -49.25 -30.97 -26.93
N LEU A 138 -48.32 -30.71 -27.85
CA LEU A 138 -48.64 -30.35 -29.24
C LEU A 138 -49.26 -31.52 -30.00
N GLU A 139 -48.77 -32.74 -29.80
CA GLU A 139 -49.34 -33.97 -30.39
C GLU A 139 -50.77 -34.21 -29.92
N LEU A 140 -51.01 -34.12 -28.61
CA LEU A 140 -52.35 -34.21 -28.03
C LEU A 140 -53.29 -33.12 -28.57
N LEU A 141 -52.80 -31.88 -28.68
CA LEU A 141 -53.58 -30.79 -29.28
C LEU A 141 -53.94 -31.07 -30.74
N ALA A 142 -53.02 -31.63 -31.53
CA ALA A 142 -53.25 -31.96 -32.93
C ALA A 142 -54.34 -33.03 -33.13
N MET A 143 -54.55 -33.91 -32.13
CA MET A 143 -55.63 -34.91 -32.16
C MET A 143 -57.02 -34.36 -31.82
N LEU A 144 -57.14 -33.16 -31.24
CA LEU A 144 -58.42 -32.54 -30.89
C LEU A 144 -59.12 -31.93 -32.11
N ASN A 145 -60.44 -31.74 -32.01
CA ASN A 145 -61.19 -31.06 -33.07
C ASN A 145 -60.99 -29.53 -33.04
N VAL A 146 -61.28 -28.85 -34.15
CA VAL A 146 -60.99 -27.40 -34.32
C VAL A 146 -61.73 -26.51 -33.32
N ARG A 147 -62.88 -26.95 -32.79
CA ARG A 147 -63.62 -26.21 -31.74
C ARG A 147 -62.90 -26.31 -30.40
N GLU A 148 -62.45 -27.50 -30.01
CA GLU A 148 -61.68 -27.76 -28.79
C GLU A 148 -60.31 -27.08 -28.82
N GLN A 149 -59.59 -27.14 -29.95
CA GLN A 149 -58.32 -26.42 -30.11
C GLN A 149 -58.48 -24.90 -29.91
N ARG A 150 -59.56 -24.30 -30.43
CA ARG A 150 -59.86 -22.88 -30.26
C ARG A 150 -60.18 -22.53 -28.81
N ALA A 151 -60.92 -23.38 -28.11
CA ALA A 151 -61.21 -23.20 -26.68
C ALA A 151 -59.92 -23.25 -25.84
N PHE A 152 -59.00 -24.17 -26.14
CA PHE A 152 -57.70 -24.28 -25.46
C PHE A 152 -56.75 -23.12 -25.77
N GLN A 153 -56.68 -22.68 -27.03
CA GLN A 153 -55.88 -21.51 -27.38
C GLN A 153 -56.41 -20.24 -26.69
N GLY A 154 -57.72 -20.14 -26.48
CA GLY A 154 -58.35 -19.07 -25.72
C GLY A 154 -58.05 -19.06 -24.22
N THR A 155 -57.58 -20.18 -23.64
CA THR A 155 -57.21 -20.27 -22.22
C THR A 155 -55.72 -20.14 -21.97
N LYS A 156 -54.87 -20.06 -23.00
CA LYS A 156 -53.42 -19.95 -22.85
C LYS A 156 -53.02 -18.54 -22.37
N PRO A 157 -52.22 -18.39 -21.29
CA PRO A 157 -51.74 -17.09 -20.84
C PRO A 157 -50.75 -16.48 -21.85
N SER A 158 -50.86 -15.18 -22.09
CA SER A 158 -50.06 -14.37 -23.01
C SER A 158 -48.60 -14.24 -22.55
N CYS A 159 -47.83 -15.32 -22.56
CA CYS A 159 -46.46 -15.33 -22.04
C CYS A 159 -45.46 -15.53 -23.19
N THR A 160 -45.29 -14.53 -24.06
CA THR A 160 -44.21 -14.51 -25.08
C THR A 160 -43.95 -13.10 -25.61
N GLN A 161 -43.50 -12.14 -24.77
CA GLN A 161 -42.75 -10.96 -25.26
C GLN A 161 -42.10 -10.23 -24.06
N GLY A 162 -40.77 -10.12 -24.06
CA GLY A 162 -40.01 -9.24 -23.14
C GLY A 162 -39.39 -9.92 -21.92
N ARG A 163 -38.34 -10.74 -22.11
CA ARG A 163 -37.67 -11.46 -21.01
C ARG A 163 -36.65 -10.66 -20.17
N GLU A 164 -36.43 -9.38 -20.44
CA GLU A 164 -35.40 -8.61 -19.72
C GLU A 164 -35.95 -7.50 -18.81
N GLU A 165 -37.18 -7.02 -19.01
CA GLU A 165 -37.77 -5.98 -18.15
C GLU A 165 -38.69 -6.54 -17.05
N ASP A 166 -39.02 -7.84 -17.09
CA ASP A 166 -40.15 -8.41 -16.33
C ASP A 166 -39.76 -9.08 -15.00
N GLN A 167 -38.48 -9.09 -14.59
CA GLN A 167 -38.06 -9.73 -13.34
C GLN A 167 -38.68 -9.08 -12.09
N GLY A 168 -38.87 -7.76 -12.13
CA GLY A 168 -39.56 -7.03 -11.07
C GLY A 168 -41.02 -7.45 -10.96
N THR A 169 -41.70 -7.59 -12.09
CA THR A 169 -43.12 -7.96 -12.19
C THR A 169 -43.37 -9.41 -11.83
N VAL A 170 -42.47 -10.34 -12.23
CA VAL A 170 -42.56 -11.76 -11.85
C VAL A 170 -42.39 -11.96 -10.35
N LEU A 171 -41.44 -11.26 -9.72
CA LEU A 171 -41.27 -11.31 -8.26
C LEU A 171 -42.43 -10.63 -7.53
N GLU A 172 -42.94 -9.51 -8.06
CA GLU A 172 -44.11 -8.81 -7.54
C GLU A 172 -45.34 -9.74 -7.54
N LEU A 173 -45.60 -10.44 -8.64
CA LEU A 173 -46.68 -11.43 -8.76
C LEU A 173 -46.49 -12.63 -7.82
N ALA A 174 -45.26 -13.12 -7.63
CA ALA A 174 -44.96 -14.20 -6.71
C ALA A 174 -45.23 -13.81 -5.24
N VAL A 175 -44.86 -12.59 -4.85
CA VAL A 175 -45.15 -12.06 -3.51
C VAL A 175 -46.64 -11.82 -3.32
N LEU A 176 -47.34 -11.38 -4.37
CA LEU A 176 -48.78 -11.16 -4.32
C LEU A 176 -49.55 -12.48 -4.09
N GLY A 177 -49.06 -13.60 -4.62
CA GLY A 177 -49.68 -14.93 -4.48
C GLY A 177 -49.33 -15.69 -3.20
N ALA A 178 -48.37 -15.22 -2.38
CA ALA A 178 -47.90 -15.94 -1.19
C ALA A 178 -48.79 -15.74 0.06
N CYS A 179 -49.67 -14.74 0.04
CA CYS A 179 -50.58 -14.42 1.15
C CYS A 179 -51.81 -15.34 1.16
N GLN A 180 -52.07 -16.00 2.30
CA GLN A 180 -53.23 -16.89 2.47
C GLN A 180 -54.38 -16.23 3.26
N CYS A 181 -54.56 -14.91 3.15
CA CYS A 181 -55.65 -14.24 3.87
C CYS A 181 -57.02 -14.72 3.36
N PRO A 182 -57.92 -15.18 4.25
CA PRO A 182 -59.22 -15.70 3.84
C PRO A 182 -60.12 -14.58 3.27
N ASN A 183 -60.92 -14.94 2.25
CA ASN A 183 -62.00 -14.14 1.64
C ASN A 183 -61.60 -12.88 0.86
N VAL A 184 -60.45 -12.88 0.18
CA VAL A 184 -60.09 -11.81 -0.78
C VAL A 184 -59.96 -12.40 -2.18
N ARG A 185 -60.77 -11.91 -3.15
CA ARG A 185 -60.69 -12.31 -4.58
C ARG A 185 -59.53 -11.64 -5.32
N GLU A 186 -59.01 -10.55 -4.75
CA GLU A 186 -57.85 -9.79 -5.23
C GLU A 186 -56.67 -9.93 -4.26
N ALA A 187 -55.50 -9.39 -4.62
CA ALA A 187 -54.36 -9.38 -3.72
C ALA A 187 -54.69 -8.67 -2.39
N CYS A 188 -54.51 -9.39 -1.29
CA CYS A 188 -54.75 -8.90 0.07
C CYS A 188 -53.84 -7.65 0.35
N PRO A 189 -54.24 -6.72 1.23
CA PRO A 189 -53.42 -5.55 1.55
C PRO A 189 -52.02 -5.91 2.08
N CYS A 190 -51.87 -7.00 2.85
CA CYS A 190 -50.56 -7.46 3.29
C CYS A 190 -49.69 -7.99 2.14
N ALA A 191 -50.27 -8.63 1.12
CA ALA A 191 -49.55 -9.03 -0.09
C ALA A 191 -49.07 -7.81 -0.88
N ARG A 192 -49.93 -6.79 -1.04
CA ARG A 192 -49.57 -5.54 -1.74
C ARG A 192 -48.46 -4.80 -1.02
N SER A 193 -48.54 -4.67 0.31
CA SER A 193 -47.49 -4.05 1.12
C SER A 193 -46.19 -4.85 1.09
N ALA A 194 -46.26 -6.18 1.13
CA ALA A 194 -45.09 -7.05 1.03
C ALA A 194 -44.44 -6.95 -0.35
N ALA A 195 -45.22 -6.90 -1.43
CA ALA A 195 -44.74 -6.76 -2.79
C ALA A 195 -44.08 -5.39 -3.01
N ALA A 196 -44.71 -4.30 -2.53
CA ALA A 196 -44.15 -2.96 -2.57
C ALA A 196 -42.84 -2.85 -1.76
N SER A 197 -42.81 -3.43 -0.55
CA SER A 197 -41.60 -3.46 0.27
C SER A 197 -40.47 -4.26 -0.40
N ARG A 198 -40.79 -5.41 -1.01
CA ARG A 198 -39.82 -6.23 -1.73
C ARG A 198 -39.26 -5.51 -2.95
N LYS A 199 -40.11 -4.78 -3.68
CA LYS A 199 -39.72 -3.91 -4.81
C LYS A 199 -38.76 -2.81 -4.37
N GLN A 200 -39.06 -2.13 -3.26
CA GLN A 200 -38.17 -1.12 -2.68
C GLN A 200 -36.81 -1.72 -2.25
N VAL A 201 -36.80 -2.90 -1.62
CA VAL A 201 -35.54 -3.58 -1.24
C VAL A 201 -34.70 -3.92 -2.46
N LEU A 202 -35.31 -4.35 -3.58
CA LEU A 202 -34.58 -4.61 -4.81
C LEU A 202 -33.99 -3.33 -5.42
N GLN A 203 -34.77 -2.25 -5.47
CA GLN A 203 -34.28 -0.95 -5.96
C GLN A 203 -33.08 -0.47 -5.14
N LEU A 204 -33.19 -0.50 -3.81
CA LEU A 204 -32.09 -0.11 -2.92
C LEU A 204 -30.85 -1.00 -3.06
N ARG A 205 -31.02 -2.30 -3.33
CA ARG A 205 -29.90 -3.20 -3.61
C ARG A 205 -29.19 -2.84 -4.92
N GLN A 206 -29.96 -2.57 -5.98
CA GLN A 206 -29.39 -2.13 -7.27
C GLN A 206 -28.65 -0.79 -7.12
N GLU A 207 -29.19 0.15 -6.35
CA GLU A 207 -28.54 1.41 -6.03
C GLU A 207 -27.24 1.20 -5.25
N LEU A 208 -27.25 0.34 -4.22
CA LEU A 208 -26.05 -0.01 -3.43
C LEU A 208 -24.96 -0.64 -4.30
N GLU A 209 -25.31 -1.58 -5.19
CA GLU A 209 -24.36 -2.14 -6.14
C GLU A 209 -23.80 -1.07 -7.09
N GLY A 210 -24.65 -0.15 -7.56
CA GLY A 210 -24.21 1.00 -8.36
C GLY A 210 -23.27 1.93 -7.60
N HIS A 211 -23.51 2.18 -6.32
CA HIS A 211 -22.61 2.93 -5.45
C HIS A 211 -21.29 2.18 -5.22
N GLY A 212 -21.34 0.86 -5.01
CA GLY A 212 -20.16 0.02 -4.88
C GLY A 212 -19.25 0.10 -6.10
N ARG A 213 -19.83 -0.02 -7.31
CA ARG A 213 -19.10 0.13 -8.59
C ARG A 213 -18.41 1.50 -8.70
N ARG A 214 -19.13 2.60 -8.39
CA ARG A 214 -18.54 3.95 -8.42
C ARG A 214 -17.40 4.12 -7.41
N MET A 215 -17.52 3.51 -6.22
CA MET A 215 -16.48 3.55 -5.20
C MET A 215 -15.24 2.77 -5.64
N GLU A 216 -15.41 1.60 -6.24
CA GLU A 216 -14.33 0.80 -6.80
C GLU A 216 -13.59 1.54 -7.91
N GLU A 217 -14.33 2.16 -8.84
CA GLU A 217 -13.76 3.02 -9.88
C GLU A 217 -12.94 4.19 -9.29
N ALA A 218 -13.46 4.85 -8.25
CA ALA A 218 -12.76 5.94 -7.58
C ALA A 218 -11.47 5.45 -6.89
N LEU A 219 -11.48 4.25 -6.28
CA LEU A 219 -10.30 3.64 -5.67
C LEU A 219 -9.24 3.29 -6.71
N LEU A 220 -9.64 2.68 -7.83
CA LEU A 220 -8.74 2.38 -8.94
C LEU A 220 -8.12 3.66 -9.53
N MET A 221 -8.92 4.72 -9.67
CA MET A 221 -8.45 6.01 -10.14
C MET A 221 -7.47 6.66 -9.14
N ALA A 222 -7.77 6.61 -7.85
CA ALA A 222 -6.88 7.12 -6.80
C ALA A 222 -5.54 6.38 -6.79
N ASP A 223 -5.54 5.05 -6.96
CA ASP A 223 -4.32 4.26 -7.05
C ASP A 223 -3.51 4.58 -8.31
N ALA A 224 -4.18 4.76 -9.46
CA ALA A 224 -3.52 5.21 -10.67
C ALA A 224 -2.84 6.59 -10.50
N PHE A 225 -3.50 7.54 -9.84
CA PHE A 225 -2.89 8.84 -9.51
C PHE A 225 -1.71 8.71 -8.55
N ARG A 226 -1.83 7.86 -7.52
CA ARG A 226 -0.73 7.58 -6.57
C ARG A 226 0.49 7.02 -7.31
N ILE A 227 0.30 6.01 -8.16
CA ILE A 227 1.37 5.39 -8.95
C ILE A 227 2.02 6.43 -9.89
N ALA A 228 1.22 7.22 -10.60
CA ALA A 228 1.74 8.25 -11.49
C ALA A 228 2.57 9.30 -10.73
N PHE A 229 2.10 9.71 -9.55
CA PHE A 229 2.81 10.66 -8.70
C PHE A 229 4.13 10.08 -8.16
N GLU A 230 4.14 8.82 -7.72
CA GLU A 230 5.35 8.12 -7.31
C GLU A 230 6.36 7.98 -8.44
N GLN A 231 5.91 7.66 -9.66
CA GLN A 231 6.77 7.61 -10.83
C GLN A 231 7.38 8.98 -11.14
N GLN A 232 6.58 10.06 -11.03
CA GLN A 232 7.07 11.42 -11.23
C GLN A 232 8.12 11.81 -10.18
N LEU A 233 7.89 11.48 -8.90
CA LEU A 233 8.84 11.73 -7.82
C LEU A 233 10.15 10.95 -8.01
N ARG A 234 10.07 9.68 -8.42
CA ARG A 234 11.24 8.85 -8.73
C ARG A 234 12.04 9.46 -9.89
N ARG A 235 11.40 9.79 -11.01
CA ARG A 235 12.04 10.44 -12.16
C ARG A 235 12.73 11.75 -11.77
N ARG A 236 12.09 12.58 -10.93
CA ARG A 236 12.69 13.84 -10.46
C ARG A 236 13.84 13.62 -9.49
N SER A 237 13.73 12.64 -8.59
CA SER A 237 14.79 12.24 -7.68
C SER A 237 16.00 11.71 -8.43
N ASP A 238 15.79 10.82 -9.40
CA ASP A 238 16.84 10.25 -10.24
C ASP A 238 17.52 11.35 -11.08
N HIS A 239 16.74 12.30 -11.62
CA HIS A 239 17.29 13.46 -12.31
C HIS A 239 18.14 14.35 -11.37
N PHE A 240 17.71 14.54 -10.12
CA PHE A 240 18.47 15.28 -9.12
C PHE A 240 19.77 14.56 -8.72
N LEU A 241 19.73 13.23 -8.56
CA LEU A 241 20.90 12.41 -8.30
C LEU A 241 21.91 12.49 -9.45
N LEU A 242 21.44 12.39 -10.69
CA LEU A 242 22.28 12.47 -11.88
C LEU A 242 22.90 13.89 -12.02
N LEU A 243 22.14 14.94 -11.69
CA LEU A 243 22.68 16.30 -11.61
C LEU A 243 23.73 16.44 -10.50
N ALA A 244 23.49 15.90 -9.30
CA ALA A 244 24.46 15.93 -8.20
C ALA A 244 25.74 15.14 -8.51
N GLU A 245 25.65 14.00 -9.21
CA GLU A 245 26.80 13.24 -9.70
C GLU A 245 27.59 14.04 -10.74
N THR A 246 26.90 14.71 -11.68
CA THR A 246 27.59 15.57 -12.66
C THR A 246 28.24 16.80 -12.03
N ASP A 247 27.68 17.34 -10.93
CA ASP A 247 28.26 18.47 -10.21
C ASP A 247 29.49 18.06 -9.38
N ARG A 248 29.46 16.88 -8.75
CA ARG A 248 30.68 16.28 -8.15
C ARG A 248 31.78 16.07 -9.18
N ASN A 249 31.43 15.64 -10.39
CA ASN A 249 32.38 15.44 -11.48
C ASN A 249 32.88 16.76 -12.14
N LYS A 250 32.19 17.89 -11.94
CA LYS A 250 32.63 19.22 -12.41
C LYS A 250 33.57 19.94 -11.42
N SER A 251 33.75 19.41 -10.20
CA SER A 251 34.54 20.05 -9.14
C SER A 251 36.07 19.86 -9.22
N ARG A 252 36.63 19.53 -10.40
CA ARG A 252 38.09 19.60 -10.64
C ARG A 252 38.42 20.66 -11.69
N PRO A 253 38.77 21.90 -11.30
CA PRO A 253 39.37 22.85 -12.22
C PRO A 253 40.82 22.44 -12.47
N LEU A 254 41.08 21.81 -13.61
CA LEU A 254 42.42 21.85 -14.21
C LEU A 254 42.55 23.23 -14.88
N ARG A 255 43.49 24.03 -14.38
CA ARG A 255 43.83 25.36 -14.93
C ARG A 255 44.05 25.28 -16.45
N PRO A 256 43.45 26.17 -17.26
CA PRO A 256 43.96 26.48 -18.58
C PRO A 256 44.60 27.88 -18.56
N GLU A 257 45.92 27.93 -18.71
CA GLU A 257 46.56 29.14 -19.21
C GLU A 257 46.41 29.21 -20.72
N GLY A 258 45.92 30.36 -21.19
CA GLY A 258 46.19 30.90 -22.53
C GLY A 258 45.46 30.23 -23.69
N LYS A 259 44.48 30.93 -24.26
CA LYS A 259 44.66 31.79 -25.45
C LYS A 259 43.29 32.07 -26.07
N ASP A 260 43.06 33.34 -26.38
CA ASP A 260 41.90 33.85 -27.10
C ASP A 260 41.53 33.00 -28.31
N ARG A 261 40.23 32.69 -28.47
CA ARG A 261 39.51 32.84 -29.74
C ARG A 261 38.00 32.88 -29.48
N THR A 262 37.46 34.09 -29.59
CA THR A 262 36.10 34.35 -30.06
C THR A 262 35.97 33.84 -31.50
N ALA A 263 35.85 32.51 -31.65
CA ALA A 263 35.38 31.88 -32.86
C ALA A 263 33.89 31.63 -32.68
N SER A 264 33.10 32.13 -33.62
CA SER A 264 31.67 31.93 -33.79
C SER A 264 31.30 30.45 -33.58
N LEU A 265 30.86 30.12 -32.36
CA LEU A 265 30.36 28.79 -32.01
C LEU A 265 29.25 28.43 -33.00
N SER A 266 29.40 27.29 -33.68
CA SER A 266 28.36 26.81 -34.59
C SER A 266 27.06 26.57 -33.82
N VAL A 267 25.91 26.66 -34.49
CA VAL A 267 24.59 26.43 -33.87
C VAL A 267 24.58 25.08 -33.13
N ALA A 268 25.24 24.06 -33.68
CA ALA A 268 25.42 22.75 -33.06
C ALA A 268 26.23 22.77 -31.75
N GLN A 269 27.21 23.67 -31.60
CA GLN A 269 27.96 23.84 -30.34
C GLN A 269 27.17 24.61 -29.28
N ARG A 270 26.32 25.58 -29.68
CA ARG A 270 25.42 26.26 -28.73
C ARG A 270 24.28 25.34 -28.26
N LEU A 271 23.72 24.52 -29.15
CA LEU A 271 22.68 23.54 -28.80
C LEU A 271 23.20 22.45 -27.84
N ARG A 272 24.47 22.04 -27.96
CA ARG A 272 25.12 21.11 -27.02
C ARG A 272 25.11 21.58 -25.56
N GLY A 273 25.10 22.89 -25.30
CA GLY A 273 25.04 23.44 -23.95
C GLY A 273 23.63 23.50 -23.35
N LEU A 274 22.59 23.34 -24.17
CA LEU A 274 21.18 23.45 -23.77
C LEU A 274 20.45 22.10 -23.74
N LEU A 275 21.06 21.04 -24.28
CA LEU A 275 20.47 19.70 -24.37
C LEU A 275 21.06 18.75 -23.31
N PRO A 276 20.30 17.77 -22.80
CA PRO A 276 20.80 16.76 -21.89
C PRO A 276 21.99 16.01 -22.49
N SER A 277 23.06 15.82 -21.72
CA SER A 277 24.39 15.33 -22.14
C SER A 277 24.45 13.90 -22.72
N ASN A 278 23.30 13.22 -22.91
CA ASN A 278 23.20 11.92 -23.57
C ASN A 278 22.75 12.00 -25.04
N THR A 279 22.59 13.18 -25.62
CA THR A 279 22.23 13.32 -27.04
C THR A 279 23.48 13.39 -27.92
N GLU A 280 23.83 12.27 -28.55
CA GLU A 280 24.88 12.21 -29.58
C GLU A 280 24.43 12.99 -30.83
N ILE A 281 24.89 14.23 -30.92
CA ILE A 281 24.73 15.09 -32.09
C ILE A 281 25.79 14.68 -33.11
N THR A 282 25.35 13.95 -34.14
CA THR A 282 26.14 13.58 -35.32
C THR A 282 26.35 14.82 -36.22
N ASP A 283 27.48 14.90 -36.94
CA ASP A 283 27.83 16.06 -37.78
C ASP A 283 26.94 16.22 -39.05
N ASP A 284 26.00 15.29 -39.30
CA ASP A 284 24.97 15.45 -40.33
C ASP A 284 23.83 16.35 -39.82
N PRO A 285 23.61 17.53 -40.44
CA PRO A 285 22.55 18.47 -40.03
C PRO A 285 21.15 17.87 -40.18
N THR A 286 20.97 16.92 -41.09
CA THR A 286 19.68 16.28 -41.38
C THR A 286 19.27 15.33 -40.26
N GLU A 287 20.17 14.45 -39.82
CA GLU A 287 19.96 13.58 -38.65
C GLU A 287 19.73 14.37 -37.35
N THR A 288 20.50 15.44 -37.15
CA THR A 288 20.36 16.28 -35.95
C THR A 288 18.99 16.96 -35.92
N LEU A 289 18.51 17.46 -37.06
CA LEU A 289 17.15 18.03 -37.17
C LEU A 289 16.07 17.00 -36.87
N HIS A 290 16.19 15.75 -37.35
CA HIS A 290 15.22 14.69 -37.06
C HIS A 290 15.19 14.31 -35.57
N LYS A 291 16.36 14.19 -34.92
CA LYS A 291 16.46 13.91 -33.48
C LYS A 291 15.86 15.04 -32.63
N LEU A 292 16.09 16.30 -33.01
CA LEU A 292 15.46 17.46 -32.36
C LEU A 292 13.96 17.52 -32.60
N LEU A 293 13.50 17.17 -33.82
CA LEU A 293 12.08 17.04 -34.11
C LEU A 293 11.45 15.96 -33.25
N ASP A 294 12.09 14.81 -33.08
CA ASP A 294 11.59 13.69 -32.26
C ASP A 294 11.57 14.02 -30.76
N LEU A 295 12.51 14.81 -30.25
CA LEU A 295 12.51 15.29 -28.86
C LEU A 295 11.46 16.38 -28.60
N LEU A 296 11.16 17.21 -29.60
CA LEU A 296 10.13 18.25 -29.52
C LEU A 296 8.73 17.72 -29.86
N SER A 297 8.64 16.66 -30.66
CA SER A 297 7.42 15.93 -30.91
C SER A 297 7.30 14.87 -29.83
N ASP A 298 6.72 15.23 -28.68
CA ASP A 298 6.34 14.25 -27.68
C ASP A 298 5.18 13.40 -28.26
N LYS A 299 5.54 12.39 -29.05
CA LYS A 299 4.60 11.51 -29.75
C LYS A 299 3.74 10.76 -28.74
N GLU A 300 4.24 10.54 -27.52
CA GLU A 300 3.50 9.91 -26.43
C GLU A 300 2.49 10.88 -25.81
N GLU A 301 2.85 12.14 -25.57
CA GLU A 301 1.91 13.19 -25.14
C GLU A 301 0.83 13.45 -26.21
N ALA A 302 1.22 13.53 -27.48
CA ALA A 302 0.29 13.65 -28.60
C ALA A 302 -0.65 12.44 -28.70
N LEU A 303 -0.13 11.21 -28.52
CA LEU A 303 -0.95 9.99 -28.45
C LEU A 303 -1.85 9.97 -27.21
N ALA A 304 -1.40 10.47 -26.07
CA ALA A 304 -2.20 10.56 -24.85
C ALA A 304 -3.35 11.56 -25.02
N HIS A 305 -3.07 12.72 -25.60
CA HIS A 305 -4.08 13.71 -25.97
C HIS A 305 -5.04 13.16 -27.02
N GLN A 306 -4.55 12.45 -28.03
CA GLN A 306 -5.38 11.78 -29.04
C GLN A 306 -6.28 10.72 -28.40
N ARG A 307 -5.76 9.86 -27.51
CA ARG A 307 -6.54 8.85 -26.77
C ARG A 307 -7.59 9.52 -25.87
N LYS A 308 -7.24 10.62 -25.20
CA LYS A 308 -8.16 11.40 -24.36
C LYS A 308 -9.31 11.99 -25.21
N VAL A 309 -9.00 12.58 -26.36
CA VAL A 309 -10.01 13.11 -27.29
C VAL A 309 -10.89 12.00 -27.84
N SER A 310 -10.32 10.87 -28.29
CA SER A 310 -11.09 9.71 -28.75
C SER A 310 -12.01 9.15 -27.66
N PHE A 311 -11.52 9.04 -26.42
CA PHE A 311 -12.33 8.58 -25.29
C PHE A 311 -13.46 9.57 -24.95
N MET A 312 -13.17 10.87 -24.96
CA MET A 312 -14.18 11.91 -24.75
C MET A 312 -15.25 11.91 -25.84
N LEU A 313 -14.86 11.75 -27.11
CA LEU A 313 -15.79 11.68 -28.23
C LEU A 313 -16.66 10.41 -28.13
N ALA A 314 -16.07 9.24 -27.84
CA ALA A 314 -16.80 7.99 -27.64
C ALA A 314 -17.83 8.10 -26.51
N ARG A 315 -17.44 8.68 -25.37
CA ARG A 315 -18.33 8.92 -24.24
C ARG A 315 -19.45 9.92 -24.59
N ASN A 316 -19.14 10.96 -25.36
CA ASN A 316 -20.14 11.93 -25.80
C ASN A 316 -21.13 11.27 -26.77
N THR A 317 -20.67 10.45 -27.71
CA THR A 317 -21.55 9.69 -28.61
C THR A 317 -22.43 8.70 -27.85
N GLU A 318 -21.90 7.97 -26.86
CA GLU A 318 -22.70 7.07 -26.01
C GLU A 318 -23.74 7.83 -25.18
N GLU A 319 -23.38 9.01 -24.65
CA GLU A 319 -24.29 9.90 -23.94
C GLU A 319 -25.40 10.42 -24.86
N LEU A 320 -25.05 10.85 -26.07
CA LEU A 320 -25.99 11.33 -27.08
C LEU A 320 -26.94 10.21 -27.54
N GLU A 321 -26.42 9.00 -27.76
CA GLU A 321 -27.23 7.81 -28.08
C GLU A 321 -28.19 7.46 -26.95
N ARG A 322 -27.74 7.56 -25.69
CA ARG A 322 -28.61 7.29 -24.55
C ARG A 322 -29.73 8.32 -24.46
N ARG A 323 -29.41 9.61 -24.65
CA ARG A 323 -30.41 10.68 -24.70
C ARG A 323 -31.38 10.50 -25.87
N LEU A 324 -30.90 10.19 -27.06
CA LEU A 324 -31.76 9.92 -28.22
C LEU A 324 -32.64 8.68 -28.01
N LYS A 325 -32.14 7.62 -27.35
CA LYS A 325 -32.97 6.48 -26.95
C LYS A 325 -34.03 6.89 -25.94
N THR A 326 -33.70 7.74 -24.97
CA THR A 326 -34.68 8.26 -23.99
C THR A 326 -35.71 9.18 -24.66
N ASP A 327 -35.29 10.06 -25.57
CA ASP A 327 -36.17 10.96 -26.31
C ASP A 327 -37.06 10.19 -27.29
N TYR A 328 -36.54 9.15 -27.95
CA TYR A 328 -37.33 8.22 -28.77
C TYR A 328 -38.36 7.45 -27.93
N MET A 329 -38.00 7.04 -26.71
CA MET A 329 -38.92 6.40 -25.75
C MET A 329 -40.01 7.37 -25.23
N LEU A 330 -39.67 8.65 -25.07
CA LEU A 330 -40.64 9.69 -24.70
C LEU A 330 -41.54 10.07 -25.88
N GLN A 331 -41.01 10.11 -27.10
CA GLN A 331 -41.77 10.47 -28.30
C GLN A 331 -42.72 9.34 -28.74
N THR A 332 -42.35 8.08 -28.53
CA THR A 332 -43.26 6.93 -28.73
C THR A 332 -44.41 6.88 -27.71
N GLN A 333 -44.29 7.55 -26.55
CA GLN A 333 -45.40 7.73 -25.60
C GLN A 333 -46.33 8.91 -25.91
N VAL A 334 -45.95 9.83 -26.81
CA VAL A 334 -46.73 11.05 -27.12
C VAL A 334 -47.52 10.95 -28.43
N THR A 335 -47.26 9.95 -29.28
CA THR A 335 -47.99 9.76 -30.56
C THR A 335 -49.30 8.96 -30.49
N SER A 336 -49.80 8.60 -29.30
CA SER A 336 -51.16 8.07 -29.17
C SER A 336 -52.19 9.21 -29.07
N PRO A 337 -53.15 9.33 -30.01
CA PRO A 337 -54.13 10.41 -29.98
C PRO A 337 -55.13 10.22 -28.83
N PRO A 338 -55.65 11.31 -28.22
CA PRO A 338 -56.61 11.21 -27.14
C PRO A 338 -57.99 10.86 -27.71
N HIS A 339 -58.52 9.68 -27.40
CA HIS A 339 -59.94 9.39 -27.60
C HIS A 339 -60.71 9.68 -26.32
N CYS A 340 -61.55 10.71 -26.42
CA CYS A 340 -62.53 11.14 -25.42
C CYS A 340 -63.81 10.30 -25.58
N SER A 341 -64.40 9.90 -24.44
CA SER A 341 -65.83 9.59 -24.23
C SER A 341 -65.98 9.11 -22.78
N SER A 342 -66.31 10.00 -21.83
CA SER A 342 -67.67 10.29 -21.35
C SER A 342 -68.47 9.04 -21.00
N GLU A 343 -68.68 8.80 -19.69
CA GLU A 343 -70.02 8.61 -19.14
C GLU A 343 -70.03 8.67 -17.61
N THR A 344 -71.14 9.18 -17.13
CA THR A 344 -71.53 9.54 -15.77
C THR A 344 -71.74 8.32 -14.88
N ASP A 345 -71.42 8.41 -13.58
CA ASP A 345 -72.49 8.39 -12.58
C ASP A 345 -72.00 8.60 -11.13
N THR A 346 -72.82 9.40 -10.44
CA THR A 346 -72.80 9.78 -9.04
C THR A 346 -72.99 8.61 -8.06
N CYS A 347 -72.24 8.58 -6.96
CA CYS A 347 -72.88 8.47 -5.64
C CYS A 347 -71.98 8.96 -4.50
N LYS A 348 -72.58 9.81 -3.66
CA LYS A 348 -72.03 10.36 -2.43
C LYS A 348 -72.12 9.33 -1.30
N SER A 349 -71.10 9.22 -0.47
CA SER A 349 -71.31 9.19 0.99
C SER A 349 -70.04 9.59 1.73
N ASN A 350 -70.12 10.74 2.38
CA ASN A 350 -69.23 11.13 3.45
C ASN A 350 -69.53 10.29 4.70
N HIS A 351 -68.50 9.83 5.40
CA HIS A 351 -68.54 9.79 6.86
C HIS A 351 -67.17 10.09 7.44
N ALA A 352 -67.19 11.04 8.38
CA ALA A 352 -66.07 11.66 9.06
C ALA A 352 -65.71 10.92 10.36
N ALA A 353 -64.56 11.32 10.91
CA ALA A 353 -63.98 11.03 12.22
C ALA A 353 -63.35 9.61 12.34
N GLN A 354 -62.18 9.41 12.94
CA GLN A 354 -61.67 10.07 14.14
C GLN A 354 -60.15 9.87 14.29
N VAL A 355 -59.49 10.92 14.79
CA VAL A 355 -58.08 11.02 15.19
C VAL A 355 -57.71 10.02 16.29
N LYS A 356 -56.53 9.37 16.19
CA LYS A 356 -55.64 9.12 17.35
C LYS A 356 -54.15 9.21 16.95
N HIS A 357 -53.49 10.22 17.52
CA HIS A 357 -52.05 10.29 17.72
C HIS A 357 -51.55 9.08 18.51
N CYS A 358 -50.42 8.51 18.11
CA CYS A 358 -49.49 7.87 19.04
C CYS A 358 -48.06 8.24 18.64
N ARG A 359 -47.42 9.08 19.47
CA ARG A 359 -45.97 9.27 19.50
C ARG A 359 -45.35 8.05 20.15
N CYS A 360 -44.35 7.45 19.52
CA CYS A 360 -43.26 6.80 20.23
C CYS A 360 -41.95 7.18 19.53
N ALA A 361 -41.10 7.85 20.30
CA ALA A 361 -39.71 8.13 19.98
C ALA A 361 -38.88 6.85 20.01
N SER A 362 -37.79 6.82 19.26
CA SER A 362 -36.62 6.00 19.57
C SER A 362 -35.40 6.68 18.98
N ASP A 363 -34.64 7.33 19.86
CA ASP A 363 -33.30 7.82 19.64
C ASP A 363 -32.37 6.66 19.29
N TRP A 364 -31.56 6.82 18.24
CA TRP A 364 -30.45 5.92 17.92
C TRP A 364 -29.15 6.66 18.19
N SER A 365 -28.61 6.50 19.41
CA SER A 365 -27.26 6.92 19.76
C SER A 365 -26.26 5.82 19.39
N TRP A 366 -25.38 6.11 18.45
CA TRP A 366 -24.19 5.32 18.16
C TRP A 366 -23.11 5.60 19.22
N ASN A 367 -22.74 4.58 19.99
CA ASN A 367 -21.50 4.61 20.78
C ASN A 367 -20.43 3.79 20.06
N ASN A 368 -19.43 4.50 19.55
CA ASN A 368 -18.12 3.99 19.16
C ASN A 368 -17.22 4.05 20.39
N SER A 369 -16.73 2.90 20.84
CA SER A 369 -15.58 2.83 21.75
C SER A 369 -14.54 1.93 21.08
N GLY A 370 -13.45 2.54 20.61
CA GLY A 370 -12.26 1.84 20.12
C GLY A 370 -11.47 1.23 21.28
N PRO A 371 -10.64 0.21 21.00
CA PRO A 371 -9.76 -0.39 22.01
C PRO A 371 -8.45 0.40 22.15
N GLU A 372 -7.98 0.52 23.39
CA GLU A 372 -6.58 0.82 23.75
C GLU A 372 -5.63 -0.32 23.36
#